data_AF-A0A4Y2FVU5-F1
#
_entry.id   AF-A0A4Y2FVU5-F1
#
_cell.length_a   1.000
_cell.length_b   1.000
_cell.length_c   1.000
_cell.angle_alpha   90.00
_cell.angle_beta   90.00
_cell.angle_gamma   90.00
#
_symmetry.space_group_name_H-M   'P 1'
#
loop_
_entity.id
_entity.type
_entity.pdbx_description
1 polymer ?
#
loop_
_entity_poly.entity_id
_entity_poly.type
_entity_poly.pdbx_seq_one_letter_code
_entity_poly.pdbx_strand_id
1 'polypeptide(L)'
;MAILPTFTKVNVALQKEQPCIHTLHDDLMNLYYELLVRFIKPAAITKSKSLLNINFQKAKNQKSDDSLVVGSSARVLLQDSNRTLEEKEEFFLSVRKFFVLLVNTL
;
A
#
# COMPACT_ATOMS: atom_id res chain seq x y z
N MET A 1 -2.30 11.41 4.41
CA MET A 1 -2.66 10.20 5.21
C MET A 1 -1.39 9.65 5.83
N ALA A 2 -1.31 9.57 7.16
CA ALA A 2 -0.26 8.81 7.84
C ALA A 2 -0.49 7.30 7.61
N ILE A 3 0.58 6.50 7.60
CA ILE A 3 0.49 5.04 7.41
C ILE A 3 -0.03 4.35 8.69
N LEU A 4 0.37 4.85 9.86
CA LEU A 4 0.06 4.30 11.18
C LEU A 4 -1.45 4.08 11.46
N PRO A 5 -2.37 5.02 11.13
CA PRO A 5 -3.81 4.80 11.32
C PRO A 5 -4.38 3.55 10.63
N THR A 6 -3.81 3.18 9.48
CA THR A 6 -4.21 1.98 8.71
C THR A 6 -4.03 0.71 9.53
N PHE A 7 -2.98 0.65 10.35
CA PHE A 7 -2.66 -0.52 11.18
C PHE A 7 -3.41 -0.52 12.51
N THR A 8 -3.94 0.63 12.95
CA THR A 8 -4.54 0.76 14.29
C THR A 8 -5.65 -0.25 14.54
N LYS A 9 -6.54 -0.48 13.57
CA LYS A 9 -7.66 -1.42 13.74
C LYS A 9 -7.17 -2.84 14.03
N VAL A 10 -6.27 -3.36 13.19
CA VAL A 10 -5.71 -4.71 13.34
C VAL A 10 -4.85 -4.80 14.61
N ASN A 11 -4.03 -3.79 14.90
CA ASN A 11 -3.22 -3.77 16.12
C ASN A 11 -4.07 -3.83 17.38
N VAL A 12 -5.14 -3.02 17.46
CA VAL A 12 -6.08 -3.07 18.58
C VAL A 12 -6.75 -4.44 18.67
N ALA A 13 -7.13 -5.04 17.54
CA ALA A 13 -7.74 -6.37 17.52
C ALA A 13 -6.78 -7.46 18.01
N LEU A 14 -5.52 -7.43 17.58
CA LEU A 14 -4.46 -8.37 18.02
C LEU A 14 -4.11 -8.21 19.50
N GLN A 15 -4.23 -7.00 20.04
CA GLN A 15 -3.97 -6.70 21.46
C GLN A 15 -5.16 -7.02 22.37
N LYS A 16 -6.29 -7.50 21.83
CA LYS A 16 -7.41 -7.94 22.67
C LYS A 16 -7.02 -9.22 23.40
N GLU A 17 -7.22 -9.25 24.70
CA GLU A 17 -7.06 -10.44 25.54
C GLU A 17 -8.24 -11.43 25.40
N GLN A 18 -8.90 -11.45 24.24
CA GLN A 18 -10.07 -12.27 23.96
C GLN A 18 -9.91 -13.01 22.63
N PRO A 19 -10.47 -14.23 22.49
CA PRO A 19 -10.38 -15.00 21.25
C PRO A 19 -11.26 -14.38 20.14
N CYS A 20 -10.67 -13.52 19.32
CA CYS A 20 -11.33 -12.86 18.19
C CYS A 20 -10.90 -13.42 16.82
N ILE A 21 -10.44 -14.68 16.75
CA ILE A 21 -9.93 -15.29 15.51
C ILE A 21 -10.94 -15.24 14.34
N HIS A 22 -12.23 -15.35 14.67
CA HIS A 22 -13.33 -15.33 13.70
C HIS A 22 -13.49 -13.97 12.98
N THR A 23 -13.03 -12.86 13.57
CA THR A 23 -13.02 -11.54 12.90
C THR A 23 -11.63 -11.14 12.43
N LEU A 24 -10.58 -11.69 13.06
CA LEU A 24 -9.19 -11.30 12.81
C LEU A 24 -8.79 -11.55 11.35
N HIS A 25 -9.22 -12.66 10.76
CA HIS A 25 -8.95 -12.95 9.35
C HIS A 25 -9.48 -11.83 8.43
N ASP A 26 -10.73 -11.43 8.62
CA ASP A 26 -11.35 -10.40 7.78
C ASP A 26 -10.71 -9.03 8.02
N ASP A 27 -10.32 -8.73 9.26
CA ASP A 27 -9.58 -7.51 9.59
C ASP A 27 -8.19 -7.47 8.92
N LEU A 28 -7.47 -8.59 8.90
CA LEU A 28 -6.18 -8.72 8.20
C LEU A 28 -6.35 -8.61 6.69
N MET A 29 -7.37 -9.24 6.11
CA MET A 29 -7.64 -9.16 4.68
C MET A 29 -8.05 -7.74 4.25
N ASN A 30 -8.77 -7.01 5.11
CA ASN A 30 -9.08 -5.60 4.89
C ASN A 30 -7.83 -4.72 4.95
N LEU A 31 -6.94 -4.92 5.94
CA LEU A 31 -5.65 -4.23 5.98
C LEU A 31 -4.82 -4.52 4.71
N TYR A 32 -4.77 -5.78 4.29
CA TYR A 32 -4.08 -6.19 3.07
C TYR A 32 -4.64 -5.47 1.83
N TYR A 33 -5.97 -5.42 1.71
CA TYR A 33 -6.64 -4.64 0.65
C TYR A 33 -6.28 -3.15 0.70
N GLU A 34 -6.37 -2.51 1.88
CA GLU A 34 -6.06 -1.09 2.07
C GLU A 34 -4.62 -0.72 1.73
N LEU A 35 -3.69 -1.67 1.87
CA LEU A 35 -2.31 -1.51 1.43
C LEU A 35 -2.17 -1.69 -0.08
N LEU A 36 -2.78 -2.73 -0.66
CA LEU A 36 -2.72 -2.97 -2.10
C LEU A 36 -3.27 -1.80 -2.91
N VAL A 37 -4.42 -1.23 -2.52
CA VAL A 37 -5.04 -0.13 -3.27
C VAL A 37 -4.19 1.14 -3.32
N ARG A 38 -3.14 1.26 -2.50
CA ARG A 38 -2.23 2.43 -2.51
C ARG A 38 -1.27 2.42 -3.70
N PHE A 39 -0.87 1.23 -4.17
CA PHE A 39 0.14 1.09 -5.21
C PHE A 39 -0.25 0.15 -6.36
N ILE A 40 -1.33 -0.62 -6.24
CA ILE A 40 -1.87 -1.50 -7.27
C ILE A 40 -3.07 -0.86 -7.97
N LYS A 41 -3.15 -1.04 -9.28
CA LYS A 41 -4.28 -0.57 -10.10
C LYS A 41 -5.57 -1.29 -9.66
N PRO A 42 -6.69 -0.57 -9.51
CA PRO A 42 -7.98 -1.20 -9.18
C PRO A 42 -8.34 -2.35 -10.13
N ALA A 43 -8.05 -2.20 -11.42
CA ALA A 43 -8.29 -3.22 -12.44
C ALA A 43 -7.51 -4.53 -12.21
N ALA A 44 -6.34 -4.50 -11.55
CA ALA A 44 -5.61 -5.72 -11.21
C ALA A 44 -6.23 -6.43 -9.99
N ILE A 45 -6.85 -5.66 -9.09
CA ILE A 45 -7.54 -6.17 -7.92
C ILE A 45 -8.86 -6.83 -8.32
N THR A 46 -9.69 -6.12 -9.10
CA THR A 46 -11.03 -6.62 -9.52
C THR A 46 -10.97 -7.82 -10.45
N LYS A 47 -9.90 -7.95 -11.25
CA LYS A 47 -9.69 -9.12 -12.11
C LYS A 47 -9.21 -10.36 -11.36
N SER A 48 -8.70 -10.20 -10.14
CA SER A 48 -8.20 -11.32 -9.35
C SER A 48 -9.34 -11.99 -8.58
N LYS A 49 -9.35 -13.33 -8.56
CA LYS A 49 -10.29 -14.10 -7.72
C LYS A 49 -9.98 -14.02 -6.23
N SER A 50 -8.71 -13.72 -5.89
CA SER A 50 -8.24 -13.59 -4.51
C SER A 50 -7.20 -12.48 -4.42
N LEU A 51 -7.24 -11.70 -3.34
CA LEU A 51 -6.26 -10.65 -3.09
C LEU A 51 -4.84 -11.21 -2.96
N LEU A 52 -4.70 -12.40 -2.36
CA LEU A 52 -3.41 -13.08 -2.14
C LEU A 52 -2.75 -13.54 -3.44
N ASN A 53 -3.51 -13.65 -4.54
CA ASN A 53 -3.01 -14.13 -5.83
C ASN A 53 -2.61 -12.99 -6.78
N ILE A 54 -2.71 -11.73 -6.33
CA ILE A 54 -2.34 -10.58 -7.16
C ILE A 54 -0.83 -10.52 -7.28
N ASN A 55 -0.32 -10.61 -8.51
CA ASN A 55 1.10 -10.37 -8.75
C ASN A 55 1.40 -8.86 -8.71
N PHE A 56 1.69 -8.35 -7.53
CA PHE A 56 2.03 -6.94 -7.29
C PHE A 56 3.46 -6.57 -7.73
N GLN A 57 4.33 -7.55 -8.02
CA GLN A 57 5.67 -7.31 -8.57
C GLN A 57 5.64 -6.88 -10.04
N LYS A 58 4.59 -7.25 -10.77
CA LYS A 58 4.44 -6.87 -12.17
C LYS A 58 4.09 -5.38 -12.29
N ALA A 59 5.00 -4.58 -12.85
CA ALA A 59 4.82 -3.14 -13.08
C ALA A 59 3.48 -2.79 -13.77
N LYS A 60 3.00 -3.63 -14.71
CA LYS A 60 1.70 -3.42 -15.38
C LYS A 60 0.50 -3.37 -14.42
N ASN A 61 0.59 -4.05 -13.29
CA ASN A 61 -0.42 -4.10 -12.24
C ASN A 61 -0.27 -2.96 -11.24
N GLN A 62 0.91 -2.33 -11.16
CA GLN A 62 1.17 -1.20 -10.28
C GLN A 62 0.66 0.10 -10.90
N LYS A 63 0.23 1.04 -10.05
CA LYS A 63 -0.17 2.38 -10.46
C LYS A 63 0.99 3.13 -11.14
N SER A 64 0.65 4.16 -11.90
CA SER A 64 1.64 5.14 -12.38
C SER A 64 2.11 6.02 -11.22
N ASP A 65 3.18 6.77 -11.42
CA ASP A 65 3.72 7.69 -10.41
C ASP A 65 2.71 8.77 -10.00
N ASP A 66 1.93 9.27 -10.95
CA ASP A 66 0.86 10.24 -10.68
C ASP A 66 -0.29 9.66 -9.84
N SER A 67 -0.55 8.37 -9.98
CA SER A 67 -1.68 7.70 -9.30
C SER A 67 -1.27 6.96 -8.02
N LEU A 68 0.03 6.86 -7.73
CA LEU A 68 0.54 6.25 -6.51
C LEU A 68 0.08 7.04 -5.27
N VAL A 69 -0.36 6.36 -4.22
CA VAL A 69 -0.75 7.05 -2.99
C VAL A 69 0.50 7.39 -2.18
N VAL A 70 0.82 8.68 -2.14
CA VAL A 70 1.90 9.28 -1.34
C VAL A 70 1.34 10.45 -0.53
N GLY A 71 2.05 10.85 0.53
CA GLY A 71 1.63 11.98 1.38
C GLY A 71 1.58 13.30 0.62
N SER A 72 0.67 14.19 1.00
CA SER A 72 0.52 15.53 0.41
C SER A 72 1.82 16.34 0.48
N SER A 73 2.52 16.30 1.62
CA SER A 73 3.82 16.96 1.77
C SER A 73 4.86 16.43 0.78
N ALA A 74 4.89 15.11 0.56
CA ALA A 74 5.79 14.52 -0.43
C ALA A 74 5.41 14.94 -1.86
N ARG A 75 4.11 15.01 -2.19
CA ARG A 75 3.65 15.52 -3.50
C ARG A 75 4.10 16.96 -3.74
N VAL A 76 3.98 17.83 -2.74
CA VAL A 76 4.44 19.23 -2.83
C VAL A 76 5.95 19.29 -3.05
N LEU A 77 6.74 18.50 -2.30
CA LEU A 77 8.20 18.44 -2.47
C LEU A 77 8.62 17.96 -3.87
N LEU A 78 7.86 17.07 -4.50
CA LEU A 78 8.14 16.57 -5.85
C LEU A 78 7.77 17.58 -6.95
N GLN A 79 6.93 18.57 -6.64
CA GLN A 79 6.59 19.65 -7.57
C GLN A 79 7.65 20.76 -7.57
N ASP A 80 8.59 20.75 -6.63
CA ASP A 80 9.72 21.68 -6.61
C ASP A 80 10.53 21.57 -7.91
N SER A 81 10.77 22.72 -8.54
CA SER A 81 11.51 22.85 -9.79
C SER A 81 13.00 22.53 -9.63
N ASN A 82 13.52 22.56 -8.39
CA ASN A 82 14.89 22.21 -8.07
C ASN A 82 15.15 20.70 -8.09
N ARG A 83 14.09 19.87 -8.20
CA ARG A 83 14.22 18.41 -8.23
C ARG A 83 14.42 17.90 -9.65
N THR A 84 15.47 17.12 -9.86
CA THR A 84 15.74 16.48 -11.15
C THR A 84 14.70 15.39 -11.43
N LEU A 85 14.61 14.97 -12.70
CA LEU A 85 13.76 13.84 -13.08
C LEU A 85 14.20 12.55 -12.37
N GLU A 86 15.50 12.32 -12.27
CA GLU A 86 16.10 11.13 -11.64
C GLU A 86 15.74 11.05 -10.15
N GLU A 87 15.78 12.17 -9.42
CA GLU A 87 15.37 12.20 -8.00
C GLU A 87 13.89 11.82 -7.83
N LYS A 88 13.03 12.25 -8.76
CA LYS A 88 11.59 11.93 -8.73
C LYS A 88 11.37 10.45 -9.01
N GLU A 89 12.05 9.89 -10.01
CA GLU A 89 11.99 8.47 -10.34
C GLU A 89 12.48 7.60 -9.18
N GLU A 90 13.60 7.95 -8.56
CA GLU A 90 14.17 7.24 -7.41
C GLU A 90 13.20 7.26 -6.22
N PHE A 91 12.55 8.40 -5.96
CA PHE A 91 11.53 8.50 -4.93
C PHE A 91 10.38 7.51 -5.19
N PHE A 92 9.79 7.52 -6.38
CA PHE A 92 8.65 6.65 -6.69
C PHE A 92 9.02 5.16 -6.73
N LEU A 93 10.25 4.84 -7.14
CA LEU A 93 10.81 3.50 -7.04
C LEU A 93 10.92 3.06 -5.58
N SER A 94 11.40 3.95 -4.70
CA SER A 94 11.53 3.69 -3.26
C SER A 94 10.17 3.48 -2.60
N VAL A 95 9.15 4.26 -2.96
CA VAL A 95 7.79 4.07 -2.44
C VAL A 95 7.21 2.72 -2.87
N ARG A 96 7.46 2.28 -4.11
CA ARG A 96 7.04 0.94 -4.57
C ARG A 96 7.71 -0.16 -3.80
N LYS A 97 9.04 -0.08 -3.63
CA LYS A 97 9.81 -1.04 -2.83
C LYS A 97 9.26 -1.14 -1.41
N PHE A 98 8.94 0.00 -0.79
CA PHE A 98 8.32 0.05 0.52
C PHE A 98 7.00 -0.72 0.58
N PHE A 99 6.05 -0.44 -0.33
CA PHE A 99 4.76 -1.14 -0.33
C PHE A 99 4.88 -2.63 -0.65
N VAL A 100 5.76 -3.00 -1.58
CA VAL A 100 6.05 -4.39 -1.91
C VAL A 100 6.60 -5.15 -0.70
N LEU A 101 7.56 -4.56 0.02
CA LEU A 101 8.12 -5.15 1.23
C LEU A 101 7.06 -5.31 2.32
N LEU A 102 6.26 -4.27 2.53
CA LEU A 102 5.19 -4.25 3.53
C LEU A 102 4.16 -5.36 3.29
N VAL A 103 3.71 -5.53 2.05
CA VAL A 103 2.73 -6.55 1.66
C VAL A 103 3.32 -7.97 1.74
N ASN A 104 4.63 -8.15 1.53
CA ASN A 104 5.29 -9.45 1.71
C ASN A 104 5.49 -9.86 3.18
N THR A 105 5.40 -8.90 4.12
CA THR A 105 5.66 -9.12 5.55
C THR A 105 4.37 -9.36 6.35
N LEU A 106 3.21 -9.05 5.75
CA LEU A 106 1.88 -9.36 6.27
C LEU A 106 1.43 -10.75 5.84
#